data_AF-A0A925B974-F1
#
_entry.id   AF-A0A925B974-F1
#
_cell.length_a   1.000
_cell.length_b   1.000
_cell.length_c   1.000
_cell.angle_alpha   90.00
_cell.angle_beta   90.00
_cell.angle_gamma   90.00
#
_symmetry.space_group_name_H-M   'P 1'
#
loop_
_entity.id
_entity.type
_entity.pdbx_description
1 polymer ?
#
loop_
_entity_poly.entity_id
_entity_poly.type
_entity_poly.pdbx_seq_one_letter_code
_entity_poly.pdbx_strand_id
1 'polypeptide(L)'
;MNINPLILPVAFAAAAALSALPARAQAPFSDVPADHWAYAAVEKLRNAGIIEGYPDKSYGGARPMTRYEFAIAVERLLDGQRTVELRDEATRADVKSLRDELGAKFATKEEVEALRRRLTDGLRPELGRQGQAVRSLRDRMIGLSAPLPPSKPR
;
A
#
# COMPACT_ATOMS: atom_id res chain seq x y z
N MET A 1 -69.90 29.75 -25.96
CA MET A 1 -68.50 29.96 -26.39
C MET A 1 -67.84 28.59 -26.52
N ASN A 2 -67.72 28.08 -27.74
CA ASN A 2 -67.07 26.80 -28.04
C ASN A 2 -65.55 27.02 -28.08
N ILE A 3 -64.82 26.22 -27.32
CA ILE A 3 -63.36 26.25 -27.28
C ILE A 3 -62.85 25.50 -28.51
N ASN A 4 -62.10 26.16 -29.38
CA ASN A 4 -61.52 25.55 -30.59
C ASN A 4 -60.51 24.45 -30.21
N PRO A 5 -60.66 23.20 -30.69
CA PRO A 5 -59.84 22.06 -30.26
C PRO A 5 -58.43 22.03 -30.87
N LEU A 6 -58.01 23.10 -31.55
CA LEU A 6 -56.75 23.16 -32.32
C LEU A 6 -55.57 23.81 -31.60
N ILE A 7 -55.72 24.21 -30.33
CA ILE A 7 -54.61 24.83 -29.56
C ILE A 7 -53.77 23.78 -28.79
N LEU A 8 -54.27 22.53 -28.66
CA LEU A 8 -53.57 21.49 -27.91
C LEU A 8 -52.33 20.83 -28.57
N PRO A 9 -52.16 20.74 -29.90
CA PRO A 9 -50.99 20.04 -30.45
C PRO A 9 -49.73 20.92 -30.51
N VAL A 10 -49.87 22.25 -30.46
CA VAL A 10 -48.72 23.17 -30.60
C VAL A 10 -47.91 23.29 -29.30
N ALA A 11 -48.55 23.16 -28.14
CA ALA A 11 -47.85 23.14 -26.85
C ALA A 11 -47.02 21.86 -26.64
N PHE A 12 -47.38 20.75 -27.29
CA PHE A 12 -46.64 19.48 -27.18
C PHE A 12 -45.41 19.43 -28.09
N ALA A 13 -45.43 20.13 -29.23
CA ALA A 13 -44.29 20.19 -30.15
C ALA A 13 -43.13 21.09 -29.64
N ALA A 14 -43.41 22.06 -28.76
CA ALA A 14 -42.37 22.88 -28.14
C ALA A 14 -41.64 22.17 -26.98
N ALA A 15 -42.24 21.14 -26.38
CA ALA A 15 -41.64 20.36 -25.30
C ALA A 15 -40.66 19.27 -25.78
N ALA A 16 -40.75 18.85 -27.05
CA ALA A 16 -39.90 17.80 -27.61
C ALA A 16 -38.55 18.30 -28.18
N ALA A 17 -38.36 19.62 -28.29
CA ALA A 17 -37.13 20.20 -28.82
C ALA A 17 -36.03 20.43 -27.75
N LEU A 18 -36.34 20.22 -26.45
CA LEU A 18 -35.35 20.35 -25.37
C LEU A 18 -34.63 19.02 -25.06
N SER A 19 -35.06 17.91 -25.68
CA SER A 19 -34.62 16.55 -25.34
C SER A 19 -33.29 16.12 -25.97
N ALA A 20 -32.71 16.94 -26.85
CA ALA A 20 -31.57 16.56 -27.69
C ALA A 20 -30.39 17.54 -27.60
N LEU A 21 -30.19 18.16 -26.43
CA LEU A 21 -28.89 18.76 -26.16
C LEU A 21 -27.88 17.61 -26.02
N PRO A 22 -26.82 17.56 -26.85
CA PRO A 22 -25.77 16.58 -26.64
C PRO A 22 -25.25 16.77 -25.21
N ALA A 23 -25.33 15.73 -24.39
CA ALA A 23 -24.68 15.72 -23.09
C ALA A 23 -23.17 15.85 -23.34
N ARG A 24 -22.66 17.08 -23.32
CA ARG A 24 -21.23 17.34 -23.29
C ARG A 24 -20.75 16.74 -21.99
N ALA A 25 -20.02 15.63 -22.07
CA ALA A 25 -19.29 15.09 -20.93
C ALA A 25 -18.40 16.21 -20.39
N GLN A 26 -18.80 16.76 -19.25
CA GLN A 26 -18.08 17.88 -18.67
C GLN A 26 -16.76 17.33 -18.14
N ALA A 27 -15.66 17.97 -18.54
CA ALA A 27 -14.33 17.56 -18.13
C ALA A 27 -14.26 17.49 -16.59
N PRO A 28 -13.53 16.50 -16.04
CA PRO A 28 -13.38 16.28 -14.60
C PRO A 28 -12.99 17.52 -13.82
N PHE A 29 -12.12 18.31 -14.43
CA PHE A 29 -11.48 19.48 -13.85
C PHE A 29 -11.55 20.62 -14.84
N SER A 30 -11.71 21.85 -14.34
CA SER A 30 -11.86 23.06 -15.16
C SER A 30 -10.60 23.42 -15.95
N ASP A 31 -9.42 23.04 -15.45
CA ASP A 31 -8.09 23.30 -16.01
C ASP A 31 -7.51 22.11 -16.79
N VAL A 32 -8.23 20.99 -16.90
CA VAL A 32 -7.83 19.81 -17.69
C VAL A 32 -8.95 19.46 -18.68
N PRO A 33 -9.07 20.21 -19.80
CA PRO A 33 -10.05 19.93 -20.84
C PRO A 33 -9.74 18.62 -21.59
N ALA A 34 -10.71 18.10 -22.34
CA ALA A 34 -10.64 16.79 -23.00
C ALA A 34 -9.49 16.64 -24.02
N ASP A 35 -9.02 17.76 -24.58
CA ASP A 35 -7.89 17.85 -25.51
C ASP A 35 -6.53 18.05 -24.80
N HIS A 36 -6.52 18.18 -23.47
CA HIS A 36 -5.30 18.34 -22.69
C HIS A 36 -4.49 17.02 -22.66
N TRP A 37 -3.18 17.09 -22.86
CA TRP A 37 -2.30 15.91 -22.90
C TRP A 37 -2.38 15.02 -21.65
N ALA A 38 -2.62 15.63 -20.48
CA ALA A 38 -2.73 14.92 -19.21
C ALA A 38 -4.13 14.36 -18.94
N TYR A 39 -5.13 14.66 -19.79
CA TYR A 39 -6.54 14.35 -19.54
C TYR A 39 -6.76 12.88 -19.18
N ALA A 40 -6.28 11.96 -20.01
CA ALA A 40 -6.48 10.53 -19.80
C ALA A 40 -5.84 10.02 -18.48
N ALA A 41 -4.64 10.52 -18.14
CA ALA A 41 -3.96 10.13 -16.91
C ALA A 41 -4.68 10.66 -15.67
N VAL A 42 -5.05 11.94 -15.69
CA VAL A 42 -5.76 12.62 -14.60
C VAL A 42 -7.14 12.01 -14.40
N GLU A 43 -7.88 11.74 -15.48
CA GLU A 43 -9.18 11.08 -15.41
C GLU A 43 -9.07 9.69 -14.77
N LYS A 44 -8.07 8.89 -15.17
CA LYS A 44 -7.84 7.56 -14.60
C LYS A 44 -7.53 7.63 -13.10
N LEU A 45 -6.65 8.53 -12.69
CA LEU A 45 -6.29 8.71 -11.28
C LEU A 45 -7.47 9.20 -10.44
N ARG A 46 -8.31 10.09 -11.00
CA ARG A 46 -9.53 10.55 -10.32
C ARG A 46 -10.54 9.42 -10.17
N ASN A 47 -10.77 8.66 -11.23
CA ASN A 47 -11.71 7.53 -11.20
C ASN A 47 -11.24 6.43 -10.22
N ALA A 48 -9.94 6.32 -9.98
CA ALA A 48 -9.35 5.45 -8.96
C ALA A 48 -9.38 6.05 -7.54
N GLY A 49 -9.88 7.27 -7.36
CA GLY A 49 -9.91 7.96 -6.05
C GLY A 49 -8.53 8.43 -5.56
N ILE A 50 -7.48 8.35 -6.38
CA ILE A 50 -6.12 8.74 -6.00
C ILE A 50 -5.99 10.26 -5.93
N ILE A 51 -6.67 10.96 -6.85
CA ILE A 51 -6.71 12.43 -6.90
C ILE A 51 -8.16 12.93 -6.88
N GLU A 52 -8.41 14.03 -6.20
CA GLU A 52 -9.75 14.63 -6.06
C GLU A 52 -9.84 16.06 -6.61
N GLY A 53 -8.71 16.74 -6.77
CA GLY A 53 -8.65 18.15 -7.16
C GLY A 53 -8.97 19.10 -5.99
N TYR A 54 -9.29 20.35 -6.32
CA TYR A 54 -9.57 21.42 -5.36
C TYR A 54 -11.06 21.79 -5.32
N PRO A 55 -11.51 22.51 -4.26
CA PRO A 55 -12.90 22.95 -4.14
C PRO A 55 -13.40 23.84 -5.30
N ASP A 56 -12.48 24.51 -6.01
CA ASP A 56 -12.77 25.32 -7.20
C ASP A 56 -12.94 24.49 -8.49
N LYS A 57 -12.90 23.15 -8.37
CA LYS A 57 -12.97 22.16 -9.46
C LYS A 57 -11.74 22.14 -10.37
N SER A 58 -10.62 22.68 -9.95
CA SER A 58 -9.35 22.54 -10.66
C SER A 58 -8.58 21.29 -10.21
N TYR A 59 -7.73 20.76 -11.10
CA TYR A 59 -6.70 19.77 -10.78
C TYR A 59 -5.45 20.43 -10.22
N GLY A 60 -5.14 21.66 -10.66
CA GLY A 60 -3.97 22.42 -10.25
C GLY A 60 -2.68 21.91 -10.87
N GLY A 61 -2.70 21.45 -12.13
CA GLY A 61 -1.53 20.83 -12.77
C GLY A 61 -0.35 21.78 -13.02
N ALA A 62 -0.59 23.09 -13.06
CA ALA A 62 0.44 24.11 -13.31
C ALA A 62 1.25 24.51 -12.07
N ARG A 63 0.76 24.17 -10.86
CA ARG A 63 1.46 24.50 -9.60
C ARG A 63 2.30 23.32 -9.13
N PRO A 64 3.40 23.57 -8.38
CA PRO A 64 4.12 22.50 -7.73
C PRO A 64 3.22 21.81 -6.70
N MET A 65 3.33 20.48 -6.65
CA MET A 65 2.71 19.64 -5.64
C MET A 65 3.53 19.68 -4.35
N THR A 66 2.85 19.80 -3.21
CA THR A 66 3.52 19.74 -1.90
C THR A 66 3.86 18.29 -1.52
N ARG A 67 4.81 18.12 -0.59
CA ARG A 67 5.12 16.79 -0.03
C ARG A 67 3.93 16.14 0.66
N TYR A 68 3.02 16.93 1.24
CA TYR A 68 1.80 16.43 1.89
C TYR A 68 0.80 15.91 0.87
N GLU A 69 0.56 16.66 -0.20
CA GLU A 69 -0.32 16.22 -1.30
C GLU A 69 0.20 14.95 -1.96
N PHE A 70 1.52 14.87 -2.18
CA PHE A 70 2.14 13.66 -2.69
C PHE A 70 1.95 12.47 -1.75
N ALA A 71 2.18 12.66 -0.45
CA ALA A 71 2.03 11.58 0.54
C ALA A 71 0.59 11.06 0.59
N ILE A 72 -0.41 11.94 0.51
CA ILE A 72 -1.83 11.55 0.46
C ILE A 72 -2.14 10.76 -0.82
N ALA A 73 -1.63 11.20 -1.98
CA ALA A 73 -1.82 10.47 -3.23
C ALA A 73 -1.18 9.07 -3.18
N VAL A 74 0.01 8.95 -2.58
CA VAL A 74 0.69 7.65 -2.38
C VAL A 74 -0.09 6.76 -1.41
N GLU A 75 -0.61 7.30 -0.32
CA GLU A 75 -1.42 6.55 0.64
C GLU A 75 -2.69 5.99 -0.02
N ARG A 76 -3.43 6.82 -0.75
CA ARG A 76 -4.62 6.40 -1.51
C ARG A 76 -4.31 5.37 -2.58
N LEU A 77 -3.16 5.52 -3.26
CA LEU A 77 -2.68 4.53 -4.22
C LEU A 77 -2.45 3.17 -3.54
N LEU A 78 -1.77 3.15 -2.40
CA LEU A 78 -1.48 1.91 -1.66
C LEU A 78 -2.75 1.26 -1.11
N ASP A 79 -3.71 2.05 -0.63
CA ASP A 79 -5.01 1.52 -0.18
C ASP A 79 -5.86 0.96 -1.33
N GLY A 80 -5.82 1.64 -2.49
CA GLY A 80 -6.38 1.15 -3.74
C GLY A 80 -5.77 -0.19 -4.19
N GLN A 81 -4.46 -0.38 -4.05
CA GLN A 81 -3.81 -1.66 -4.37
C GLN A 81 -4.18 -2.75 -3.36
N ARG A 82 -4.27 -2.41 -2.07
CA ARG A 82 -4.70 -3.34 -1.03
C ARG A 82 -6.12 -3.86 -1.28
N THR A 83 -7.02 -3.00 -1.76
CA THR A 83 -8.39 -3.39 -2.11
C THR A 83 -8.48 -4.21 -3.40
N VAL A 84 -7.57 -4.04 -4.36
CA VAL A 84 -7.46 -4.92 -5.53
C VAL A 84 -6.96 -6.32 -5.13
N GLU A 85 -5.97 -6.43 -4.24
CA GLU A 85 -5.49 -7.72 -3.70
C GLU A 85 -6.53 -8.44 -2.82
N LEU A 86 -7.50 -7.72 -2.26
CA LEU A 86 -8.57 -8.30 -1.43
C LEU A 86 -9.83 -8.69 -2.22
N ARG A 87 -9.94 -8.30 -3.50
CA ARG A 87 -11.10 -8.61 -4.36
C ARG A 87 -10.98 -9.91 -5.14
N ASP A 88 -9.79 -10.50 -5.22
CA ASP A 88 -9.63 -11.85 -5.75
C ASP A 88 -9.92 -12.86 -4.65
N GLU A 89 -11.15 -13.39 -4.67
CA GLU A 89 -11.55 -14.57 -3.89
C GLU A 89 -10.58 -15.74 -4.12
N ALA A 90 -9.96 -15.80 -5.31
CA ALA A 90 -8.84 -16.67 -5.65
C ALA A 90 -7.64 -16.48 -4.70
N THR A 91 -7.23 -15.26 -4.38
CA THR A 91 -6.10 -15.00 -3.47
C THR A 91 -6.41 -15.40 -2.04
N ARG A 92 -7.65 -15.22 -1.57
CA ARG A 92 -8.06 -15.69 -0.24
C ARG A 92 -8.11 -17.22 -0.16
N ALA A 93 -8.59 -17.87 -1.22
CA ALA A 93 -8.59 -19.33 -1.33
C ALA A 93 -7.16 -19.88 -1.40
N ASP A 94 -6.26 -19.22 -2.13
CA ASP A 94 -4.86 -19.59 -2.25
C ASP A 94 -4.10 -19.38 -0.93
N VAL A 95 -4.31 -18.26 -0.25
CA VAL A 95 -3.72 -18.01 1.09
C VAL A 95 -4.26 -19.01 2.11
N LYS A 96 -5.55 -19.40 2.01
CA LYS A 96 -6.12 -20.44 2.85
C LYS A 96 -5.51 -21.82 2.53
N SER A 97 -5.38 -22.15 1.25
CA SER A 97 -4.72 -23.38 0.76
C SER A 97 -3.28 -23.47 1.25
N LEU A 98 -2.49 -22.42 1.07
CA LEU A 98 -1.11 -22.34 1.56
C LEU A 98 -1.02 -22.42 3.07
N ARG A 99 -1.96 -21.81 3.80
CA ARG A 99 -2.06 -21.93 5.26
C ARG A 99 -2.42 -23.35 5.70
N ASP A 100 -3.32 -24.01 4.99
CA ASP A 100 -3.74 -25.38 5.27
C ASP A 100 -2.62 -26.36 4.89
N GLU A 101 -1.83 -26.08 3.85
CA GLU A 101 -0.67 -26.88 3.43
C GLU A 101 0.54 -26.68 4.36
N LEU A 102 0.86 -25.43 4.75
CA LEU A 102 1.84 -25.16 5.82
C LEU A 102 1.36 -25.73 7.14
N GLY A 103 0.06 -25.60 7.41
CA GLY A 103 -0.62 -26.24 8.50
C GLY A 103 -0.31 -27.72 8.50
N ALA A 104 -0.64 -28.45 7.45
CA ALA A 104 -0.38 -29.89 7.32
C ALA A 104 1.11 -30.29 7.38
N LYS A 105 2.02 -29.46 6.83
CA LYS A 105 3.47 -29.73 6.83
C LYS A 105 4.18 -29.39 8.14
N PHE A 106 3.55 -28.59 8.99
CA PHE A 106 4.06 -28.23 10.32
C PHE A 106 3.01 -28.52 11.42
N ALA A 107 2.05 -29.41 11.14
CA ALA A 107 0.77 -29.53 11.86
C ALA A 107 0.89 -30.24 13.19
N THR A 108 1.85 -31.14 13.31
CA THR A 108 1.95 -31.86 14.57
C THR A 108 2.59 -30.93 15.56
N LYS A 109 1.82 -30.60 16.61
CA LYS A 109 2.33 -29.88 17.78
C LYS A 109 3.63 -30.52 18.26
N GLU A 110 3.73 -31.82 18.08
CA GLU A 110 4.87 -32.70 18.29
C GLU A 110 6.11 -32.33 17.48
N GLU A 111 6.03 -32.07 16.16
CA GLU A 111 7.18 -31.68 15.34
C GLU A 111 7.69 -30.28 15.69
N VAL A 112 6.79 -29.33 15.92
CA VAL A 112 7.14 -27.96 16.35
C VAL A 112 7.78 -27.99 17.75
N GLU A 113 7.24 -28.82 18.65
CA GLU A 113 7.78 -28.98 19.98
C GLU A 113 9.11 -29.76 19.98
N ALA A 114 9.27 -30.74 19.09
CA ALA A 114 10.53 -31.45 18.87
C ALA A 114 11.60 -30.52 18.27
N LEU A 115 11.22 -29.64 17.34
CA LEU A 115 12.13 -28.63 16.78
C LEU A 115 12.53 -27.62 17.86
N ARG A 116 11.56 -27.14 18.66
CA ARG A 116 11.82 -26.25 19.79
C ARG A 116 12.76 -26.89 20.82
N ARG A 117 12.57 -28.17 21.13
CA ARG A 117 13.47 -28.95 22.01
C ARG A 117 14.86 -29.06 21.39
N ARG A 118 14.98 -29.49 20.12
CA ARG A 118 16.26 -29.57 19.40
C ARG A 118 17.01 -28.23 19.37
N LEU A 119 16.31 -27.13 19.10
CA LEU A 119 16.92 -25.80 19.10
C LEU A 119 17.38 -25.40 20.51
N THR A 120 16.58 -25.66 21.54
CA THR A 120 16.93 -25.35 22.92
C THR A 120 18.12 -26.17 23.40
N ASP A 121 18.12 -27.48 23.11
CA ASP A 121 19.16 -28.41 23.54
C ASP A 121 20.46 -28.22 22.75
N GLY A 122 20.38 -27.81 21.49
CA GLY A 122 21.56 -27.56 20.64
C GLY A 122 22.21 -26.21 20.89
N LEU A 123 21.42 -25.13 20.95
CA LEU A 123 21.98 -23.77 21.03
C LEU A 123 22.42 -23.39 22.45
N ARG A 124 21.74 -23.90 23.48
CA ARG A 124 22.07 -23.55 24.87
C ARG A 124 23.48 -23.92 25.31
N PRO A 125 23.98 -25.14 25.06
CA PRO A 125 25.37 -25.48 25.38
C PRO A 125 26.37 -24.72 24.51
N GLU A 126 26.04 -24.42 23.26
CA GLU A 126 26.92 -23.67 22.36
C GLU A 126 27.13 -22.23 22.83
N LEU A 127 26.05 -21.53 23.21
CA LEU A 127 26.13 -20.19 23.80
C LEU A 127 26.92 -20.22 25.13
N GLY A 128 26.82 -21.30 25.90
CA GLY A 128 27.61 -21.50 27.11
C GLY A 128 29.12 -21.60 26.82
N ARG A 129 29.50 -22.42 25.84
CA ARG A 129 30.89 -22.57 25.39
C ARG A 129 31.45 -21.27 24.82
N GLN A 130 30.70 -20.59 23.96
CA GLN A 130 31.08 -19.29 23.40
C GLN A 130 31.26 -18.24 24.52
N GLY A 131 30.37 -18.22 25.51
CA GLY A 131 30.52 -17.35 26.67
C GLY A 131 31.78 -17.63 27.49
N GLN A 132 32.17 -18.89 27.65
CA GLN A 132 33.43 -19.26 28.31
C GLN A 132 34.66 -18.85 27.49
N ALA A 133 34.61 -19.04 26.18
CA ALA A 133 35.68 -18.64 25.26
C ALA A 133 35.88 -17.11 25.26
N VAL A 134 34.81 -16.33 25.28
CA VAL A 134 34.89 -14.86 25.37
C VAL A 134 35.47 -14.43 26.72
N ARG A 135 35.12 -15.10 27.82
CA ARG A 135 35.69 -14.82 29.15
C ARG A 135 37.19 -15.11 29.21
N SER A 136 37.63 -16.28 28.72
CA SER A 136 39.05 -16.61 28.71
C SER A 136 39.87 -15.68 27.79
N LEU A 137 39.30 -15.24 26.66
CA LEU A 137 39.92 -14.24 25.80
C LEU A 137 40.09 -12.90 26.53
N ARG A 138 39.07 -12.47 27.28
CA ARG A 138 39.12 -11.26 28.11
C ARG A 138 40.20 -11.37 29.18
N ASP A 139 40.28 -12.47 29.90
CA ASP A 139 41.28 -12.67 30.96
C ASP A 139 42.71 -12.67 30.40
N ARG A 140 42.92 -13.27 29.22
CA ARG A 140 44.22 -13.22 28.51
C ARG A 140 44.57 -11.80 28.07
N MET A 141 43.62 -11.03 27.54
CA MET A 141 43.83 -9.63 27.19
C MET A 141 44.23 -8.78 28.40
N ILE A 142 43.57 -8.98 29.55
CA ILE A 142 43.92 -8.31 30.81
C ILE A 142 45.34 -8.68 31.24
N GLY A 143 45.69 -9.97 31.18
CA GLY A 143 47.04 -10.43 31.52
C GLY A 143 48.14 -9.87 30.61
N LEU A 144 47.86 -9.70 29.31
CA LEU A 144 48.79 -9.08 28.36
C LEU A 144 48.89 -7.56 28.51
N SER A 145 47.84 -6.92 29.04
CA SER A 145 47.83 -5.49 29.37
C SER A 145 48.52 -5.17 30.70
N ALA A 146 48.93 -6.18 31.49
CA ALA A 146 49.62 -5.97 32.75
C ALA A 146 51.03 -5.37 32.49
N PRO A 147 51.50 -4.41 33.32
CA PRO A 147 52.79 -3.77 33.13
C PRO A 147 53.93 -4.79 33.10
N LEU A 148 54.85 -4.66 32.13
CA LEU A 148 56.04 -5.51 32.04
C LEU A 148 56.86 -5.44 33.33
N PRO A 149 57.29 -6.59 33.89
CA PRO A 149 58.13 -6.59 35.08
C PRO A 149 59.45 -5.86 34.79
N PRO A 150 60.04 -5.19 35.79
CA PRO A 150 61.27 -4.44 35.60
C PRO A 150 62.39 -5.38 35.10
N SER A 151 63.08 -4.96 34.03
CA SER A 151 64.17 -5.71 33.43
C SER A 151 65.31 -5.88 34.45
N LYS A 152 65.76 -7.12 34.67
CA LYS A 152 66.90 -7.40 35.55
C LYS A 152 68.14 -6.63 35.06
N PRO A 153 68.89 -5.96 35.95
CA PRO A 153 70.13 -5.30 35.58
C PRO A 153 71.15 -6.35 35.11
N ARG A 154 71.88 -6.01 34.05
CA ARG A 154 72.99 -6.82 33.51
C ARG A 154 74.18 -6.83 34.46
#